data_AF-A0A7K5IGD0-F1
#
_entry.id   AF-A0A7K5IGD0-F1
#
_cell.length_a   1.000
_cell.length_b   1.000
_cell.length_c   1.000
_cell.angle_alpha   90.00
_cell.angle_beta   90.00
_cell.angle_gamma   90.00
#
_symmetry.space_group_name_H-M   'P 1'
#
loop_
_entity.id
_entity.type
_entity.pdbx_description
1 polymer ?
#
loop_
_entity_poly.entity_id
_entity_poly.type
_entity_poly.pdbx_seq_one_letter_code
_entity_poly.pdbx_strand_id
1 'polypeptide(L)'
;MMAEAGAGGPRLAELLALGRRLWDELEASAEPSSGAPAVQDKVRQGLDALQRATAMVAQLELFSENEDVEEIASADLKFMLLPALLGGLTLKQVDLSRRREHLESAREHFLHFLKLCRNYGLGSFQLPPGTAGGEKTESPSAPQEPGQPNLVAMAMSRTAKIERYKQKKELENKLASMSSSVESGTADEDQIREFYILQIQKWISTSLEEIESIDQELVILRSRDAARQAPAGPRGPSRPARTPMKPFILTRDAAQARVFGAGYPGLPTMTVDDWYEQRRKQGIVSQQGFGKPGSSPCPSPPAGASDEELQKQQKEREEEEDDEEALRKARDWDDWKDTHPRGYGNRHNMG
;
A
#
# COMPACT_ATOMS: atom_id res chain seq x y z
N MET A 1 13.23 63.98 -1.06
CA MET A 1 13.16 63.03 -2.19
C MET A 1 13.05 61.63 -1.59
N MET A 2 12.19 60.83 -2.20
CA MET A 2 11.41 59.75 -1.60
C MET A 2 12.21 58.62 -0.92
N ALA A 3 11.58 58.04 0.11
CA ALA A 3 11.91 56.76 0.70
C ALA A 3 11.73 55.62 -0.32
N GLU A 4 12.79 54.84 -0.57
CA GLU A 4 12.66 53.49 -1.10
C GLU A 4 12.33 52.56 0.07
N ALA A 5 11.03 52.27 0.23
CA ALA A 5 10.58 51.14 1.01
C ALA A 5 10.99 49.83 0.33
N GLY A 6 11.52 48.88 1.10
CA GLY A 6 12.17 47.67 0.61
C GLY A 6 11.32 46.81 -0.32
N ALA A 7 11.89 46.51 -1.50
CA ALA A 7 11.48 45.40 -2.35
C ALA A 7 12.43 44.21 -2.09
N GLY A 8 12.35 43.62 -0.90
CA GLY A 8 13.03 42.36 -0.61
C GLY A 8 12.28 41.21 -1.25
N GLY A 9 12.97 40.32 -1.97
CA GLY A 9 12.37 39.10 -2.52
C GLY A 9 11.76 38.20 -1.42
N PRO A 10 11.01 37.14 -1.82
CA PRO A 10 10.36 36.24 -0.87
C PRO A 10 11.40 35.59 0.06
N ARG A 11 11.06 35.46 1.34
CA ARG A 11 11.96 34.89 2.35
C ARG A 11 12.07 33.36 2.18
N LEU A 12 13.17 32.78 2.64
CA LEU A 12 13.40 31.31 2.56
C LEU A 12 12.24 30.51 3.18
N ALA A 13 11.76 30.90 4.36
CA ALA A 13 10.64 30.26 5.03
C ALA A 13 9.33 30.37 4.22
N GLU A 14 9.10 31.50 3.54
CA GLU A 14 7.91 31.72 2.70
C GLU A 14 7.95 30.86 1.44
N LEU A 15 9.13 30.69 0.82
CA LEU A 15 9.31 29.82 -0.34
C LEU A 15 9.05 28.35 0.01
N LEU A 16 9.57 27.87 1.14
CA LEU A 16 9.29 26.52 1.61
C LEU A 16 7.80 26.33 1.93
N ALA A 17 7.19 27.29 2.64
CA ALA A 17 5.76 27.23 2.98
C ALA A 17 4.89 27.21 1.72
N LEU A 18 5.23 28.00 0.70
CA LEU A 18 4.55 27.99 -0.60
C LEU A 18 4.70 26.63 -1.30
N GLY A 19 5.92 26.10 -1.37
CA GLY A 19 6.18 24.79 -1.97
C GLY A 19 5.43 23.65 -1.29
N ARG A 20 5.41 23.64 0.06
CA ARG A 20 4.64 22.66 0.84
C ARG A 20 3.15 22.80 0.63
N ARG A 21 2.61 24.02 0.66
CA ARG A 21 1.18 24.25 0.41
C ARG A 21 0.75 23.73 -0.96
N LEU A 22 1.54 24.03 -2.00
CA LEU A 22 1.27 23.55 -3.35
C LEU A 22 1.39 22.02 -3.45
N TRP A 23 2.35 21.41 -2.77
CA TRP A 23 2.44 19.95 -2.64
C TRP A 23 1.18 19.35 -2.01
N ASP A 24 0.74 19.87 -0.87
CA ASP A 24 -0.44 19.38 -0.15
C ASP A 24 -1.72 19.56 -0.99
N GLU A 25 -1.86 20.70 -1.68
CA GLU A 25 -2.96 20.94 -2.63
C GLU A 25 -2.96 19.96 -3.82
N LEU A 26 -1.78 19.56 -4.30
CA LEU A 26 -1.63 18.61 -5.41
C LEU A 26 -1.90 17.16 -4.98
N GLU A 27 -1.51 16.78 -3.75
CA GLU A 27 -1.82 15.48 -3.16
C GLU A 27 -3.32 15.35 -2.83
N ALA A 28 -3.95 16.42 -2.36
CA ALA A 28 -5.38 16.44 -2.06
C ALA A 28 -6.26 16.67 -3.30
N SER A 29 -5.67 17.01 -4.45
CA SER A 29 -6.42 17.38 -5.65
C SER A 29 -7.27 16.20 -6.17
N ALA A 30 -8.57 16.43 -6.28
CA ALA A 30 -9.51 15.51 -6.94
C ALA A 30 -9.69 15.83 -8.44
N GLU A 31 -8.77 16.60 -9.04
CA GLU A 31 -8.85 16.96 -10.45
C GLU A 31 -8.82 15.70 -11.34
N PRO A 32 -9.62 15.64 -12.43
CA PRO A 32 -9.76 14.42 -13.23
C PRO A 32 -8.48 14.01 -13.98
N SER A 33 -7.55 14.94 -14.18
CA SER A 33 -6.33 14.73 -14.95
C SER A 33 -5.14 15.46 -14.34
N SER A 34 -4.08 14.71 -14.05
CA SER A 34 -2.79 15.25 -13.61
C SER A 34 -2.15 16.17 -14.66
N GLY A 35 -2.53 16.05 -15.93
CA GLY A 35 -2.03 16.87 -17.04
C GLY A 35 -2.81 18.18 -17.27
N ALA A 36 -3.85 18.47 -16.46
CA ALA A 36 -4.62 19.71 -16.61
C ALA A 36 -3.71 20.96 -16.43
N PRO A 37 -3.90 22.03 -17.23
CA PRO A 37 -3.04 23.22 -17.15
C PRO A 37 -2.94 23.80 -15.75
N ALA A 38 -4.06 23.90 -15.03
CA ALA A 38 -4.10 24.41 -13.66
C ALA A 38 -3.27 23.56 -12.67
N VAL A 39 -3.27 22.24 -12.83
CA VAL A 39 -2.45 21.32 -12.01
C VAL A 39 -0.96 21.53 -12.34
N GLN A 40 -0.63 21.57 -13.63
CA GLN A 40 0.75 21.74 -14.08
C GLN A 40 1.31 23.15 -13.78
N ASP A 41 0.46 24.18 -13.74
CA ASP A 41 0.81 25.52 -13.28
C ASP A 41 1.24 25.52 -11.81
N LYS A 42 0.49 24.82 -10.94
CA LYS A 42 0.84 24.63 -9.54
C LYS A 42 2.15 23.87 -9.37
N VAL A 43 2.36 22.80 -10.17
CA VAL A 43 3.61 22.03 -10.17
C VAL A 43 4.80 22.94 -10.53
N ARG A 44 4.68 23.73 -11.61
CA ARG A 44 5.72 24.69 -12.02
C ARG A 44 5.99 25.75 -10.95
N GLN A 45 4.94 26.32 -10.36
CA GLN A 45 5.07 27.31 -9.30
C GLN A 45 5.77 26.73 -8.06
N GLY A 46 5.43 25.49 -7.69
CA GLY A 46 6.06 24.79 -6.56
C GLY A 46 7.53 24.48 -6.83
N LEU A 47 7.87 24.01 -8.03
CA LEU A 47 9.25 23.76 -8.44
C LEU A 47 10.10 25.04 -8.38
N ASP A 48 9.61 26.14 -8.94
CA ASP A 48 10.31 27.44 -8.92
C ASP A 48 10.48 27.97 -7.48
N ALA A 49 9.49 27.78 -6.60
CA ALA A 49 9.61 28.14 -5.19
C ALA A 49 10.68 27.30 -4.46
N LEU A 50 10.64 25.98 -4.63
CA LEU A 50 11.58 25.06 -3.97
C LEU A 50 13.01 25.20 -4.51
N GLN A 51 13.20 25.41 -5.82
CA GLN A 51 14.53 25.64 -6.42
C GLN A 51 15.18 26.90 -5.85
N ARG A 52 14.41 27.99 -5.73
CA ARG A 52 14.90 29.22 -5.08
C ARG A 52 15.22 29.00 -3.61
N ALA A 53 14.37 28.27 -2.88
CA ALA A 53 14.64 27.91 -1.49
C ALA A 53 15.93 27.09 -1.36
N THR A 54 16.14 26.08 -2.20
CA THR A 54 17.38 25.28 -2.22
C THR A 54 18.60 26.14 -2.50
N ALA A 55 18.53 27.08 -3.44
CA ALA A 55 19.63 28.00 -3.73
C ALA A 55 19.95 28.90 -2.52
N MET A 56 18.92 29.40 -1.82
CA MET A 56 19.12 30.21 -0.60
C MET A 56 19.73 29.39 0.54
N VAL A 57 19.29 28.13 0.74
CA VAL A 57 19.87 27.23 1.75
C VAL A 57 21.34 26.97 1.46
N ALA A 58 21.70 26.75 0.20
CA ALA A 58 23.09 26.57 -0.21
C ALA A 58 23.94 27.83 0.04
N GLN A 59 23.38 29.03 -0.19
CA GLN A 59 24.07 30.30 0.08
C GLN A 59 24.25 30.60 1.57
N LEU A 60 23.32 30.13 2.40
CA LEU A 60 23.38 30.27 3.86
C LEU A 60 24.26 29.20 4.52
N GLU A 61 24.68 28.17 3.76
CA GLU A 61 25.46 27.03 4.26
C GLU A 61 24.84 26.41 5.52
N LEU A 62 23.49 26.31 5.56
CA LEU A 62 22.75 25.80 6.73
C LEU A 62 23.08 24.35 7.10
N PHE A 63 23.65 23.60 6.16
CA PHE A 63 23.98 22.20 6.35
C PHE A 63 25.41 21.94 5.87
N SER A 64 26.20 21.30 6.72
CA SER A 64 27.54 20.81 6.43
C SER A 64 27.60 19.28 6.53
N GLU A 65 28.50 18.65 5.77
CA GLU A 65 28.64 17.19 5.75
C GLU A 65 29.18 16.60 7.06
N ASN A 66 29.76 17.43 7.94
CA ASN A 66 30.42 17.01 9.17
C ASN A 66 29.68 17.42 10.45
N GLU A 67 28.39 17.78 10.34
CA GLU A 67 27.55 18.18 11.47
C GLU A 67 26.61 17.06 11.91
N ASP A 68 26.27 17.06 13.20
CA ASP A 68 25.23 16.19 13.75
C ASP A 68 23.87 16.90 13.76
N VAL A 69 22.78 16.12 13.78
CA VAL A 69 21.42 16.69 13.80
C VAL A 69 21.19 17.62 15.00
N GLU A 70 21.86 17.37 16.13
CA GLU A 70 21.80 18.16 17.36
C GLU A 70 22.37 19.58 17.20
N GLU A 71 23.20 19.81 16.18
CA GLU A 71 23.80 21.12 15.90
C GLU A 71 22.85 22.01 15.07
N ILE A 72 21.82 21.43 14.46
CA ILE A 72 20.82 22.15 13.67
C ILE A 72 19.72 22.70 14.59
N ALA A 73 19.45 24.01 14.46
CA ALA A 73 18.31 24.65 15.11
C ALA A 73 16.98 23.99 14.67
N SER A 74 16.08 23.74 15.61
CA SER A 74 14.82 23.03 15.34
C SER A 74 13.93 23.71 14.29
N ALA A 75 14.06 25.03 14.13
CA ALA A 75 13.36 25.79 13.08
C ALA A 75 13.88 25.55 11.66
N ASP A 76 15.14 25.08 11.53
CA ASP A 76 15.86 24.89 10.26
C ASP A 76 15.82 23.45 9.75
N LEU A 77 15.51 22.46 10.61
CA LEU A 77 15.33 21.05 10.23
C LEU A 77 14.37 20.87 9.04
N LYS A 78 13.33 21.71 8.95
CA LYS A 78 12.37 21.69 7.84
C LYS A 78 13.01 21.90 6.46
N PHE A 79 14.15 22.58 6.39
CA PHE A 79 14.85 22.83 5.13
C PHE A 79 15.58 21.60 4.60
N MET A 80 15.87 20.60 5.45
CA MET A 80 16.41 19.31 5.00
C MET A 80 15.45 18.57 4.06
N LEU A 81 14.14 18.87 4.13
CA LEU A 81 13.12 18.27 3.27
C LEU A 81 13.11 18.80 1.83
N LEU A 82 13.82 19.90 1.55
CA LEU A 82 13.78 20.57 0.25
C LEU A 82 14.09 19.62 -0.93
N PRO A 83 15.17 18.80 -0.90
CA PRO A 83 15.45 17.93 -2.04
C PRO A 83 14.38 16.83 -2.19
N ALA A 84 13.80 16.30 -1.09
CA ALA A 84 12.73 15.32 -1.17
C ALA A 84 11.45 15.90 -1.80
N LEU A 85 11.05 17.11 -1.37
CA LEU A 85 9.90 17.83 -1.94
C LEU A 85 10.12 18.18 -3.42
N LEU A 86 11.35 18.57 -3.78
CA LEU A 86 11.72 18.88 -5.16
C LEU A 86 11.65 17.61 -6.04
N GLY A 87 12.17 16.47 -5.54
CA GLY A 87 12.04 15.17 -6.19
C GLY A 87 10.57 14.78 -6.40
N GLY A 88 9.75 14.92 -5.35
CA GLY A 88 8.32 14.66 -5.41
C GLY A 88 7.61 15.50 -6.47
N LEU A 89 7.78 16.83 -6.46
CA LEU A 89 7.14 17.71 -7.45
C LEU A 89 7.64 17.43 -8.87
N THR A 90 8.92 17.06 -9.02
CA THR A 90 9.48 16.69 -10.33
C THR A 90 8.71 15.50 -10.93
N LEU A 91 8.31 14.52 -10.12
CA LEU A 91 7.51 13.37 -10.56
C LEU A 91 6.09 13.71 -10.99
N LYS A 92 5.53 14.84 -10.51
CA LYS A 92 4.19 15.33 -10.86
C LYS A 92 4.14 16.07 -12.21
N GLN A 93 5.29 16.33 -12.84
CA GLN A 93 5.34 16.94 -14.17
C GLN A 93 4.86 15.97 -15.26
N VAL A 94 3.94 16.43 -16.10
CA VAL A 94 3.39 15.64 -17.21
C VAL A 94 3.96 16.16 -18.53
N ASP A 95 5.07 15.55 -18.95
CA ASP A 95 5.64 15.70 -20.29
C ASP A 95 6.28 14.36 -20.69
N LEU A 96 5.67 13.66 -21.65
CA LEU A 96 6.13 12.34 -22.07
C LEU A 96 7.48 12.39 -22.80
N SER A 97 7.78 13.51 -23.48
CA SER A 97 9.02 13.69 -24.23
C SER A 97 10.21 13.80 -23.28
N ARG A 98 9.98 14.47 -22.14
CA ARG A 98 10.98 14.73 -21.11
C ARG A 98 10.85 13.83 -19.88
N ARG A 99 9.95 12.84 -19.90
CA ARG A 99 9.68 11.96 -18.75
C ARG A 99 10.95 11.30 -18.23
N ARG A 100 11.84 10.86 -19.12
CA ARG A 100 13.13 10.28 -18.72
C ARG A 100 13.99 11.28 -17.94
N GLU A 101 14.10 12.53 -18.41
CA GLU A 101 14.85 13.59 -17.72
C GLU A 101 14.23 13.88 -16.35
N HIS A 102 12.90 13.92 -16.26
CA HIS A 102 12.20 14.14 -14.98
C HIS A 102 12.48 13.01 -13.99
N LEU A 103 12.50 11.75 -14.43
CA LEU A 103 12.84 10.61 -13.59
C LEU A 103 14.29 10.64 -13.11
N GLU A 104 15.24 10.91 -14.01
CA GLU A 104 16.66 11.02 -13.66
C GLU A 104 16.91 12.16 -12.66
N SER A 105 16.29 13.33 -12.88
CA SER A 105 16.36 14.46 -11.95
C SER A 105 15.69 14.18 -10.61
N ALA A 106 14.49 13.59 -10.59
CA ALA A 106 13.80 13.22 -9.35
C ALA A 106 14.64 12.22 -8.53
N ARG A 107 15.26 11.23 -9.19
CA ARG A 107 16.17 10.26 -8.55
C ARG A 107 17.37 10.95 -7.92
N GLU A 108 17.96 11.93 -8.59
CA GLU A 108 19.08 12.71 -8.05
C GLU A 108 18.67 13.49 -6.81
N HIS A 109 17.51 14.16 -6.83
CA HIS A 109 16.98 14.90 -5.69
C HIS A 109 16.73 13.99 -4.47
N PHE A 110 16.11 12.82 -4.67
CA PHE A 110 15.89 11.86 -3.59
C PHE A 110 17.21 11.28 -3.05
N LEU A 111 18.18 10.99 -3.92
CA LEU A 111 19.49 10.53 -3.48
C LEU A 111 20.26 11.60 -2.70
N HIS A 112 20.16 12.86 -3.11
CA HIS A 112 20.75 13.97 -2.36
C HIS A 112 20.13 14.07 -0.96
N PHE A 113 18.80 14.02 -0.86
CA PHE A 113 18.11 13.97 0.43
C PHE A 113 18.55 12.79 1.30
N LEU A 114 18.60 11.57 0.74
CA LEU A 114 19.01 10.39 1.50
C LEU A 114 20.47 10.47 1.97
N LYS A 115 21.39 11.01 1.15
CA LYS A 115 22.78 11.24 1.57
C LYS A 115 22.85 12.23 2.73
N LEU A 116 22.11 13.34 2.63
CA LEU A 116 22.02 14.35 3.68
C LEU A 116 21.52 13.71 4.99
N CYS A 117 20.39 13.00 4.96
CA CYS A 117 19.84 12.32 6.14
C CYS A 117 20.80 11.31 6.76
N ARG A 118 21.59 10.60 5.95
CA ARG A 118 22.58 9.65 6.44
C ARG A 118 23.74 10.36 7.15
N ASN A 119 24.24 11.46 6.60
CA ASN A 119 25.34 12.21 7.19
C ASN A 119 24.96 12.75 8.58
N TYR A 120 23.71 13.21 8.74
CA TYR A 120 23.16 13.71 9.99
C TYR A 120 22.60 12.64 10.95
N GLY A 121 22.74 11.34 10.62
CA GLY A 121 22.29 10.25 11.50
C GLY A 121 20.77 10.09 11.65
N LEU A 122 19.96 10.65 10.74
CA LEU A 122 18.49 10.71 10.83
C LEU A 122 17.75 9.40 10.47
N GLY A 123 18.47 8.31 10.21
CA GLY A 123 17.87 7.00 9.99
C GLY A 123 18.86 5.89 9.65
N SER A 124 18.48 4.64 9.96
CA SER A 124 19.23 3.44 9.60
C SER A 124 18.67 2.82 8.32
N PHE A 125 19.20 3.26 7.17
CA PHE A 125 18.82 2.73 5.86
C PHE A 125 20.05 2.55 4.96
N GLN A 126 19.89 1.72 3.93
CA GLN A 126 20.91 1.53 2.90
C GLN A 126 20.61 2.44 1.72
N LEU A 127 21.64 3.10 1.20
CA LEU A 127 21.50 3.89 -0.02
C LEU A 127 21.26 2.97 -1.23
N PRO A 128 20.32 3.31 -2.12
CA PRO A 128 20.12 2.56 -3.35
C PRO A 128 21.39 2.48 -4.21
N PRO A 129 21.63 1.34 -4.90
CA PRO A 129 22.81 1.14 -5.73
C PRO A 129 22.86 2.17 -6.89
N GLY A 130 24.08 2.59 -7.24
CA GLY A 130 24.33 3.62 -8.27
C GLY A 130 24.75 4.99 -7.74
N THR A 131 24.94 5.13 -6.43
CA THR A 131 25.68 6.25 -5.81
C THR A 131 27.17 5.91 -5.83
N ALA A 132 27.90 6.37 -6.85
CA ALA A 132 29.26 5.89 -7.14
C ALA A 132 30.24 5.99 -5.95
N GLY A 133 30.96 4.90 -5.68
CA GLY A 133 32.23 4.90 -4.95
C GLY A 133 32.26 4.26 -3.55
N GLY A 134 31.84 3.00 -3.39
CA GLY A 134 32.05 2.28 -2.13
C GLY A 134 31.34 0.94 -2.11
N GLU A 135 32.13 -0.13 -2.21
CA GLU A 135 31.73 -1.52 -2.01
C GLU A 135 30.56 -1.99 -2.86
N LYS A 136 30.92 -2.55 -4.03
CA LYS A 136 30.20 -3.72 -4.52
C LYS A 136 30.26 -4.77 -3.41
N THR A 137 29.28 -4.75 -2.50
CA THR A 137 28.84 -5.99 -1.88
C THR A 137 28.24 -6.78 -3.03
N GLU A 138 29.10 -7.51 -3.72
CA GLU A 138 28.72 -8.67 -4.50
C GLU A 138 27.93 -9.56 -3.53
N SER A 139 26.62 -9.35 -3.43
CA SER A 139 25.76 -10.49 -3.15
C SER A 139 25.94 -11.40 -4.36
N PRO A 140 26.55 -12.58 -4.22
CA PRO A 140 26.63 -13.51 -5.33
C PRO A 140 25.20 -13.95 -5.59
N SER A 141 24.55 -13.28 -6.54
CA SER A 141 23.34 -13.79 -7.17
C SER A 141 23.80 -14.96 -8.04
N ALA A 142 24.05 -16.09 -7.38
CA ALA A 142 24.17 -17.36 -8.04
C ALA A 142 22.93 -17.54 -8.94
N PRO A 143 23.06 -18.12 -10.14
CA PRO A 143 21.90 -18.48 -10.94
C PRO A 143 21.04 -19.43 -10.10
N GLN A 144 19.92 -18.96 -9.57
CA GLN A 144 18.96 -19.85 -8.94
C GLN A 144 18.35 -20.71 -10.03
N GLU A 145 18.67 -22.00 -10.01
CA GLU A 145 17.91 -23.02 -10.70
C GLU A 145 16.41 -22.88 -10.34
N PRO A 146 15.48 -23.28 -11.23
CA PRO A 146 14.05 -23.21 -10.97
C PRO A 146 13.65 -24.28 -9.94
N GLY A 147 14.02 -24.04 -8.69
CA GLY A 147 13.66 -24.82 -7.50
C GLY A 147 12.40 -24.25 -6.86
N GLN A 148 11.61 -25.13 -6.26
CA GLN A 148 10.29 -24.90 -5.67
C GLN A 148 10.17 -23.57 -4.89
N PRO A 149 8.99 -22.90 -4.95
CA PRO A 149 8.80 -21.62 -4.26
C PRO A 149 9.06 -21.78 -2.76
N ASN A 150 10.10 -21.11 -2.27
CA ASN A 150 10.50 -21.14 -0.87
C ASN A 150 9.45 -20.38 -0.03
N LEU A 151 8.45 -21.12 0.48
CA LEU A 151 7.35 -20.59 1.28
C LEU A 151 7.83 -19.78 2.48
N VAL A 152 8.98 -20.13 3.06
CA VAL A 152 9.58 -19.40 4.19
C VAL A 152 10.10 -18.04 3.74
N ALA A 153 10.82 -17.97 2.61
CA ALA A 153 11.28 -16.70 2.06
C ALA A 153 10.09 -15.78 1.68
N MET A 154 9.01 -16.36 1.14
CA MET A 154 7.78 -15.61 0.85
C MET A 154 7.08 -15.13 2.12
N ALA A 155 7.03 -15.95 3.17
CA ALA A 155 6.48 -15.56 4.47
C ALA A 155 7.30 -14.43 5.09
N MET A 156 8.64 -14.50 5.08
CA MET A 156 9.53 -13.45 5.58
C MET A 156 9.41 -12.14 4.81
N SER A 157 9.30 -12.21 3.47
CA SER A 157 9.05 -11.02 2.64
C SER A 157 7.70 -10.37 2.96
N ARG A 158 6.65 -11.19 3.14
CA ARG A 158 5.32 -10.70 3.54
C ARG A 158 5.37 -10.05 4.92
N THR A 159 6.00 -10.67 5.92
CA THR A 159 6.09 -10.11 7.28
C THR A 159 6.86 -8.80 7.29
N ALA A 160 7.98 -8.70 6.57
CA ALA A 160 8.75 -7.46 6.46
C ALA A 160 7.93 -6.32 5.83
N LYS A 161 7.11 -6.62 4.81
CA LYS A 161 6.23 -5.62 4.20
C LYS A 161 5.11 -5.16 5.14
N ILE A 162 4.53 -6.09 5.91
CA ILE A 162 3.53 -5.77 6.93
C ILE A 162 4.14 -4.87 8.01
N GLU A 163 5.34 -5.19 8.48
CA GLU A 163 6.04 -4.41 9.50
C GLU A 163 6.36 -2.99 9.01
N ARG A 164 6.91 -2.85 7.80
CA ARG A 164 7.15 -1.53 7.19
C ARG A 164 5.87 -0.71 7.07
N TYR A 165 4.77 -1.33 6.64
CA TYR A 165 3.49 -0.65 6.56
C TYR A 165 2.98 -0.20 7.94
N LYS A 166 3.14 -1.03 8.98
CA LYS A 166 2.79 -0.68 10.36
C LYS A 166 3.61 0.50 10.86
N GLN A 167 4.93 0.47 10.66
CA GLN A 167 5.85 1.56 11.04
C GLN A 167 5.49 2.87 10.34
N LYS A 168 5.24 2.83 9.02
CA LYS A 168 4.81 3.99 8.23
C LYS A 168 3.50 4.57 8.78
N LYS A 169 2.51 3.72 9.07
CA LYS A 169 1.21 4.13 9.60
C LYS A 169 1.31 4.72 11.01
N GLU A 170 2.13 4.14 11.88
CA GLU A 170 2.36 4.67 13.22
C GLU A 170 3.01 6.07 13.17
N LEU A 171 4.01 6.24 12.30
CA LEU A 171 4.68 7.51 12.06
C LEU A 171 3.68 8.56 11.55
N GLU A 172 2.86 8.23 10.56
CA GLU A 172 1.82 9.12 10.03
C GLU A 172 0.80 9.52 11.10
N ASN A 173 0.39 8.59 11.97
CA ASN A 173 -0.50 8.90 13.09
C ASN A 173 0.14 9.87 14.10
N LYS A 174 1.42 9.67 14.43
CA LYS A 174 2.16 10.58 15.33
C LYS A 174 2.25 11.99 14.74
N LEU A 175 2.63 12.10 13.46
CA LEU A 175 2.66 13.39 12.75
C LEU A 175 1.29 14.07 12.74
N ALA A 176 0.22 13.33 12.47
CA ALA A 176 -1.14 13.88 12.47
C ALA A 176 -1.54 14.43 13.85
N SER A 177 -1.13 13.77 14.94
CA SER A 177 -1.42 14.24 16.30
C SER A 177 -0.65 15.51 16.69
N MET A 178 0.55 15.70 16.15
CA MET A 178 1.43 16.85 16.44
C MET A 178 1.18 18.05 15.52
N SER A 179 0.70 17.82 14.29
CA SER A 179 0.58 18.85 13.23
C SER A 179 -0.20 20.08 13.70
N SER A 180 -1.33 19.89 14.38
CA SER A 180 -2.18 20.99 14.84
C SER A 180 -1.48 21.89 15.86
N SER A 181 -0.68 21.31 16.76
CA SER A 181 0.04 22.03 17.81
C SER A 181 1.21 22.82 17.24
N VAL A 182 1.91 22.24 16.25
CA VAL A 182 3.04 22.90 15.57
C VAL A 182 2.54 24.04 14.67
N GLU A 183 1.47 23.82 13.91
CA GLU A 183 0.89 24.83 13.00
C GLU A 183 0.25 26.01 13.75
N SER A 184 -0.37 25.76 14.92
CA SER A 184 -0.94 26.81 15.76
C SER A 184 0.11 27.56 16.60
N GLY A 185 1.36 27.11 16.59
CA GLY A 185 2.46 27.73 17.34
C GLY A 185 2.38 27.52 18.85
N THR A 186 1.57 26.56 19.32
CA THR A 186 1.47 26.20 20.74
C THR A 186 2.47 25.13 21.16
N ALA A 187 3.13 24.48 20.20
CA ALA A 187 4.15 23.48 20.45
C ALA A 187 5.41 24.11 21.05
N ASP A 188 6.01 23.43 22.02
CA ASP A 188 7.34 23.77 22.53
C ASP A 188 8.45 23.37 21.55
N GLU A 189 9.69 23.76 21.86
CA GLU A 189 10.84 23.56 20.97
C GLU A 189 11.16 22.08 20.75
N ASP A 190 11.05 21.26 21.79
CA ASP A 190 11.24 19.80 21.73
C ASP A 190 10.18 19.14 20.82
N GLN A 191 8.92 19.54 20.94
CA GLN A 191 7.83 19.05 20.09
C GLN A 191 8.02 19.46 18.62
N ILE A 192 8.48 20.68 18.36
CA ILE A 192 8.78 21.15 17.00
C ILE A 192 9.93 20.33 16.41
N ARG A 193 10.97 20.07 17.21
CA ARG A 193 12.12 19.26 16.82
C ARG A 193 11.71 17.84 16.46
N GLU A 194 10.99 17.17 17.37
CA GLU A 194 10.49 15.80 17.16
C GLU A 194 9.60 15.74 15.91
N PHE A 195 8.70 16.70 15.72
CA PHE A 195 7.83 16.76 14.55
C PHE A 195 8.62 16.78 13.23
N TYR A 196 9.66 17.62 13.11
CA TYR A 196 10.45 17.68 11.88
C TYR A 196 11.33 16.44 11.70
N ILE A 197 11.87 15.85 12.76
CA ILE A 197 12.60 14.57 12.68
C ILE A 197 11.69 13.46 12.15
N LEU A 198 10.48 13.33 12.69
CA LEU A 198 9.49 12.37 12.19
C LEU A 198 9.13 12.65 10.73
N GLN A 199 8.96 13.91 10.35
CA GLN A 199 8.68 14.28 8.97
C GLN A 199 9.81 13.88 8.02
N ILE A 200 11.07 14.04 8.44
CA ILE A 200 12.25 13.59 7.69
C ILE A 200 12.25 12.07 7.58
N GLN A 201 11.99 11.33 8.65
CA GLN A 201 11.92 9.86 8.63
C GLN A 201 10.81 9.33 7.71
N LYS A 202 9.66 9.99 7.67
CA LYS A 202 8.60 9.70 6.68
C LYS A 202 9.14 9.85 5.26
N TRP A 203 9.78 10.99 4.97
CA TRP A 203 10.33 11.27 3.66
C TRP A 203 11.49 10.35 3.28
N ILE A 204 12.27 9.82 4.24
CA ILE A 204 13.28 8.78 3.98
C ILE A 204 12.60 7.53 3.40
N SER A 205 11.55 7.07 4.07
CA SER A 205 10.78 5.89 3.62
C SER A 205 10.16 6.13 2.24
N THR A 206 9.52 7.30 2.04
CA THR A 206 8.95 7.68 0.75
C THR A 206 10.02 7.76 -0.35
N SER A 207 11.18 8.37 -0.09
CA SER A 207 12.25 8.53 -1.09
C SER A 207 12.81 7.18 -1.54
N LEU A 208 12.91 6.20 -0.63
CA LEU A 208 13.33 4.84 -0.99
C LEU A 208 12.30 4.15 -1.88
N GLU A 209 11.01 4.26 -1.55
CA GLU A 209 9.91 3.72 -2.36
C GLU A 209 9.87 4.38 -3.75
N GLU A 210 10.03 5.70 -3.83
CA GLU A 210 10.05 6.45 -5.09
C GLU A 210 11.25 6.11 -5.96
N ILE A 211 12.46 5.93 -5.38
CA ILE A 211 13.63 5.51 -6.16
C ILE A 211 13.42 4.12 -6.77
N GLU A 212 12.83 3.17 -6.03
CA GLU A 212 12.50 1.85 -6.56
C GLU A 212 11.52 1.95 -7.73
N SER A 213 10.47 2.75 -7.59
CA SER A 213 9.48 3.03 -8.64
C SER A 213 10.12 3.68 -9.87
N ILE A 214 10.98 4.68 -9.67
CA ILE A 214 11.72 5.36 -10.74
C ILE A 214 12.62 4.39 -11.50
N ASP A 215 13.38 3.56 -10.79
CA ASP A 215 14.31 2.62 -11.41
C ASP A 215 13.55 1.59 -12.28
N GLN A 216 12.39 1.11 -11.83
CA GLN A 216 11.51 0.26 -12.63
C GLN A 216 11.00 0.97 -13.89
N GLU A 217 10.55 2.22 -13.77
CA GLU A 217 10.05 3.00 -14.90
C GLU A 217 11.17 3.30 -15.92
N LEU A 218 12.39 3.63 -15.45
CA LEU A 218 13.55 3.88 -16.31
C LEU A 218 13.92 2.64 -17.13
N VAL A 219 13.83 1.44 -16.56
CA VAL A 219 14.04 0.18 -17.31
C VAL A 219 13.03 0.04 -18.44
N ILE A 220 11.75 0.33 -18.17
CA ILE A 220 10.68 0.25 -19.17
C ILE A 220 10.92 1.27 -20.28
N LEU A 221 11.22 2.53 -19.96
CA LEU A 221 11.47 3.58 -20.95
C LEU A 221 12.67 3.26 -21.83
N ARG A 222 13.77 2.76 -21.24
CA ARG A 222 14.95 2.31 -22.01
C ARG A 222 14.62 1.18 -22.97
N SER A 223 13.85 0.18 -22.52
CA SER A 223 13.43 -0.94 -23.38
C SER A 223 12.53 -0.48 -24.55
N ARG A 224 11.62 0.46 -24.29
CA ARG A 224 10.77 1.09 -25.31
C ARG A 224 11.61 1.83 -26.36
N ASP A 225 12.58 2.63 -25.91
CA ASP A 225 13.43 3.41 -26.80
C ASP A 225 14.31 2.50 -27.67
N ALA A 226 14.85 1.42 -27.11
CA ALA A 226 15.57 0.39 -27.86
C ALA A 226 14.67 -0.30 -28.90
N ALA A 227 13.42 -0.62 -28.55
CA ALA A 227 12.45 -1.19 -29.48
C ALA A 227 12.03 -0.22 -30.60
N ARG A 228 12.03 1.09 -30.34
CA ARG A 228 11.76 2.14 -31.35
C ARG A 228 12.96 2.40 -32.27
N GLN A 229 14.18 2.30 -31.75
CA GLN A 229 15.42 2.57 -32.50
C GLN A 229 15.92 1.34 -33.29
N ALA A 230 15.45 0.14 -32.95
CA ALA A 230 15.66 -1.02 -33.80
C ALA A 230 15.18 -0.68 -35.22
N PRO A 231 16.03 -0.80 -36.25
CA PRO A 231 15.60 -0.55 -37.62
C PRO A 231 14.42 -1.47 -37.89
N ALA A 232 13.45 -0.99 -38.68
CA ALA A 232 12.42 -1.84 -39.25
C ALA A 232 13.08 -2.89 -40.15
N GLY A 233 13.69 -3.91 -39.54
CA GLY A 233 14.07 -5.14 -40.21
C GLY A 233 12.81 -5.72 -40.85
N PRO A 234 12.95 -6.51 -41.93
CA PRO A 234 11.81 -7.00 -42.69
C PRO A 234 10.82 -7.57 -41.69
N ARG A 235 9.60 -7.01 -41.70
CA ARG A 235 8.50 -7.42 -40.82
C ARG A 235 8.58 -8.94 -40.71
N GLY A 236 8.99 -9.45 -39.54
CA GLY A 236 8.94 -10.89 -39.29
C GLY A 236 7.57 -11.38 -39.71
N PRO A 237 7.46 -12.57 -40.33
CA PRO A 237 6.26 -12.99 -41.05
C PRO A 237 5.05 -12.64 -40.20
N SER A 238 4.15 -11.84 -40.79
CA SER A 238 2.96 -11.31 -40.12
C SER A 238 2.44 -12.37 -39.18
N ARG A 239 2.47 -12.09 -37.87
CA ARG A 239 2.00 -13.05 -36.87
C ARG A 239 0.65 -13.56 -37.39
N PRO A 240 0.50 -14.87 -37.67
CA PRO A 240 -0.70 -15.36 -38.34
C PRO A 240 -1.87 -14.84 -37.55
N ALA A 241 -2.82 -14.21 -38.26
CA ALA A 241 -4.00 -13.61 -37.65
C ALA A 241 -4.52 -14.64 -36.63
N ARG A 242 -4.44 -14.29 -35.33
CA ARG A 242 -4.87 -15.21 -34.29
C ARG A 242 -6.30 -15.56 -34.66
N THR A 243 -6.55 -16.84 -34.94
CA THR A 243 -7.90 -17.32 -35.18
C THR A 243 -8.76 -16.81 -34.03
N PRO A 244 -9.81 -16.02 -34.29
CA PRO A 244 -10.64 -15.50 -33.22
C PRO A 244 -11.07 -16.69 -32.38
N MET A 245 -10.79 -16.62 -31.08
CA MET A 245 -11.19 -17.68 -30.16
C MET A 245 -12.70 -17.79 -30.27
N LYS A 246 -13.18 -18.95 -30.72
CA LYS A 246 -14.61 -19.25 -30.66
C LYS A 246 -14.98 -19.18 -29.18
N PRO A 247 -15.97 -18.35 -28.78
CA PRO A 247 -16.44 -18.37 -27.41
C PRO A 247 -16.90 -19.80 -27.11
N PHE A 248 -16.18 -20.50 -26.24
CA PHE A 248 -16.61 -21.78 -25.74
C PHE A 248 -17.42 -21.51 -24.48
N ILE A 249 -18.64 -22.03 -24.46
CA ILE A 249 -19.45 -22.02 -23.25
C ILE A 249 -18.86 -23.11 -22.36
N LEU A 250 -18.40 -22.74 -21.16
CA LEU A 250 -17.98 -23.70 -20.15
C LEU A 250 -19.24 -24.38 -19.57
N THR A 251 -19.95 -25.17 -20.38
CA THR A 251 -21.00 -26.05 -19.88
C THR A 251 -20.34 -27.14 -19.04
N ARG A 252 -20.81 -27.32 -17.80
CA ARG A 252 -20.38 -28.45 -16.96
C ARG A 252 -20.56 -29.74 -17.75
N ASP A 253 -19.51 -30.55 -17.76
CA ASP A 253 -19.57 -31.87 -18.37
C ASP A 253 -20.64 -32.70 -17.65
N ALA A 254 -21.31 -33.60 -18.36
CA ALA A 254 -22.44 -34.37 -17.81
C ALA A 254 -22.02 -35.18 -16.56
N ALA A 255 -20.74 -35.55 -16.46
CA ALA A 255 -20.14 -36.15 -15.28
C ALA A 255 -20.04 -35.17 -14.10
N GLN A 256 -19.63 -33.92 -14.32
CA GLN A 256 -19.54 -32.89 -13.28
C GLN A 256 -20.93 -32.51 -12.76
N ALA A 257 -21.94 -32.45 -13.63
CA ALA A 257 -23.33 -32.21 -13.23
C ALA A 257 -23.89 -33.34 -12.33
N ARG A 258 -23.46 -34.59 -12.54
CA ARG A 258 -23.86 -35.72 -11.69
C ARG A 258 -23.20 -35.71 -10.31
N VAL A 259 -21.95 -35.26 -10.21
CA VAL A 259 -21.20 -35.25 -8.94
C VAL A 259 -21.56 -34.04 -8.07
N PHE A 260 -21.80 -32.87 -8.67
CA PHE A 260 -22.11 -31.64 -7.92
C PHE A 260 -23.60 -31.42 -7.63
N GLY A 261 -24.45 -32.43 -7.84
CA GLY A 261 -25.89 -32.35 -7.58
C GLY A 261 -26.61 -31.24 -8.36
N ALA A 262 -27.83 -30.90 -7.97
CA ALA A 262 -28.68 -29.90 -8.62
C ALA A 262 -28.17 -28.44 -8.53
N GLY A 263 -26.94 -28.21 -8.06
CA GLY A 263 -26.40 -26.88 -7.81
C GLY A 263 -27.03 -26.20 -6.58
N TYR A 264 -26.46 -25.05 -6.21
CA TYR A 264 -26.96 -24.19 -5.14
C TYR A 264 -27.71 -23.00 -5.74
N PRO A 265 -28.87 -22.59 -5.21
CA PRO A 265 -29.65 -23.24 -4.14
C PRO A 265 -30.49 -24.39 -4.73
N GLY A 266 -30.23 -25.62 -4.27
CA GLY A 266 -31.04 -26.78 -4.64
C GLY A 266 -32.40 -26.69 -3.95
N LEU A 267 -33.48 -26.67 -4.73
CA LEU A 267 -34.85 -26.67 -4.20
C LEU A 267 -35.04 -27.89 -3.27
N PRO A 268 -35.44 -27.70 -2.01
CA PRO A 268 -35.77 -28.80 -1.12
C PRO A 268 -36.93 -29.60 -1.73
N THR A 269 -36.64 -30.81 -2.24
CA THR A 269 -37.62 -31.69 -2.88
C THR A 269 -38.39 -32.55 -1.89
N MET A 270 -38.07 -32.47 -0.60
CA MET A 270 -38.70 -33.28 0.44
C MET A 270 -38.78 -32.48 1.74
N THR A 271 -39.91 -32.59 2.43
CA THR A 271 -40.05 -31.98 3.76
C THR A 271 -39.30 -32.80 4.81
N VAL A 272 -39.05 -32.20 5.98
CA VAL A 272 -38.36 -32.89 7.09
C VAL A 272 -39.17 -34.10 7.55
N ASP A 273 -40.51 -34.02 7.57
CA ASP A 273 -41.38 -35.14 7.92
C ASP A 273 -41.33 -36.29 6.90
N ASP A 274 -41.37 -35.97 5.61
CA ASP A 274 -41.24 -36.97 4.54
C ASP A 274 -39.91 -37.73 4.64
N TRP A 275 -38.84 -37.07 5.05
CA TRP A 275 -37.54 -37.70 5.29
C TRP A 275 -37.58 -38.71 6.45
N TYR A 276 -38.24 -38.36 7.56
CA TYR A 276 -38.40 -39.25 8.71
C TYR A 276 -39.26 -40.47 8.39
N GLU A 277 -40.32 -40.29 7.60
CA GLU A 277 -41.16 -41.39 7.10
C GLU A 277 -40.39 -42.37 6.21
N GLN A 278 -39.56 -41.83 5.32
CA GLN A 278 -38.77 -42.63 4.40
C GLN A 278 -37.67 -43.43 5.13
N ARG A 279 -37.01 -42.81 6.14
CA ARG A 279 -36.05 -43.48 7.04
C ARG A 279 -36.71 -44.55 7.93
N ARG A 280 -37.95 -44.33 8.38
CA ARG A 280 -38.76 -45.32 9.11
C ARG A 280 -39.08 -46.53 8.23
N LYS A 281 -39.52 -46.30 6.99
CA LYS A 281 -39.80 -47.37 6.01
C LYS A 281 -38.56 -48.18 5.66
N GLN A 282 -37.39 -47.55 5.64
CA GLN A 282 -36.11 -48.23 5.43
C GLN A 282 -35.59 -48.95 6.69
N GLY A 283 -36.32 -48.90 7.81
CA GLY A 283 -35.97 -49.61 9.05
C GLY A 283 -34.74 -49.07 9.77
N ILE A 284 -34.20 -47.90 9.37
CA ILE A 284 -33.00 -47.31 9.96
C ILE A 284 -33.32 -46.62 11.30
N VAL A 285 -34.55 -46.14 11.45
CA VAL A 285 -35.03 -45.50 12.68
C VAL A 285 -36.11 -46.38 13.28
N SER A 286 -35.75 -47.21 14.26
CA SER A 286 -36.70 -47.96 15.07
C SER A 286 -37.32 -47.04 16.12
N GLN A 287 -38.65 -47.03 16.18
CA GLN A 287 -39.41 -46.32 17.20
C GLN A 287 -39.35 -47.12 18.50
N GLN A 288 -38.24 -47.03 19.22
CA GLN A 288 -38.19 -47.52 20.59
C GLN A 288 -37.61 -46.44 21.50
N GLY A 289 -38.52 -45.64 22.03
CA GLY A 289 -38.24 -44.78 23.17
C GLY A 289 -38.00 -45.62 24.43
N PHE A 290 -37.11 -45.09 25.27
CA PHE A 290 -37.05 -45.24 26.73
C PHE A 290 -37.12 -46.66 27.32
N GLY A 291 -35.96 -47.22 27.73
CA GLY A 291 -35.95 -48.30 28.73
C GLY A 291 -34.69 -49.16 28.89
N LYS A 292 -33.91 -48.84 29.93
CA LYS A 292 -32.96 -49.67 30.74
C LYS A 292 -31.59 -50.14 30.20
N PRO A 293 -30.56 -50.17 31.09
CA PRO A 293 -29.15 -50.43 30.75
C PRO A 293 -28.76 -51.91 30.94
N GLY A 294 -27.76 -52.36 30.17
CA GLY A 294 -26.98 -53.56 30.48
C GLY A 294 -27.15 -54.72 29.50
N SER A 295 -26.23 -54.81 28.53
CA SER A 295 -25.39 -56.00 28.27
C SER A 295 -24.56 -55.74 27.00
N SER A 296 -23.26 -55.49 27.17
CA SER A 296 -22.29 -55.21 26.10
C SER A 296 -21.55 -56.50 25.65
N PRO A 297 -20.79 -56.42 24.56
CA PRO A 297 -19.32 -56.36 24.73
C PRO A 297 -18.66 -55.18 23.98
N CYS A 298 -18.14 -54.24 24.78
CA CYS A 298 -16.98 -53.32 24.68
C CYS A 298 -16.16 -53.16 23.36
N PRO A 299 -15.48 -51.99 23.13
CA PRO A 299 -14.76 -51.21 24.15
C PRO A 299 -15.46 -49.92 24.57
N SER A 300 -15.55 -49.76 25.90
CA SER A 300 -16.01 -48.60 26.63
C SER A 300 -15.18 -47.33 26.36
N PRO A 301 -15.80 -46.17 26.10
CA PRO A 301 -15.17 -44.89 26.34
C PRO A 301 -15.10 -44.63 27.86
N PRO A 302 -14.07 -43.95 28.37
CA PRO A 302 -14.00 -43.61 29.79
C PRO A 302 -15.17 -42.68 30.14
N ALA A 303 -15.94 -43.09 31.14
CA ALA A 303 -16.97 -42.27 31.75
C ALA A 303 -16.32 -41.13 32.55
N GLY A 304 -16.77 -39.91 32.25
CA GLY A 304 -16.40 -38.70 32.98
C GLY A 304 -16.48 -37.49 32.06
N ALA A 305 -17.69 -37.11 31.63
CA ALA A 305 -17.90 -35.73 31.23
C ALA A 305 -17.67 -34.91 32.50
N SER A 306 -16.53 -34.23 32.58
CA SER A 306 -16.22 -33.34 33.70
C SER A 306 -17.24 -32.20 33.69
N ASP A 307 -17.52 -31.63 34.87
CA ASP A 307 -18.30 -30.39 35.01
C ASP A 307 -17.78 -29.27 34.07
N GLU A 308 -16.52 -29.35 33.65
CA GLU A 308 -15.89 -28.45 32.69
C GLU A 308 -16.48 -28.53 31.27
N GLU A 309 -16.91 -29.69 30.77
CA GLU A 309 -17.52 -29.79 29.43
C GLU A 309 -18.94 -29.22 29.39
N LEU A 310 -19.69 -29.37 30.49
CA LEU A 310 -21.01 -28.76 30.66
C LEU A 310 -20.90 -27.24 30.86
N GLN A 311 -19.92 -26.77 31.64
CA GLN A 311 -19.64 -25.33 31.78
C GLN A 311 -19.15 -24.71 30.48
N LYS A 312 -18.34 -25.43 29.68
CA LYS A 312 -17.87 -24.93 28.39
C LYS A 312 -19.00 -24.83 27.37
N GLN A 313 -19.93 -25.80 27.34
CA GLN A 313 -21.12 -25.69 26.50
C GLN A 313 -22.07 -24.58 26.95
N GLN A 314 -22.24 -24.36 28.27
CA GLN A 314 -23.02 -23.23 28.76
C GLN A 314 -22.37 -21.89 28.41
N LYS A 315 -21.04 -21.78 28.53
CA LYS A 315 -20.28 -20.57 28.20
C LYS A 315 -20.24 -20.28 26.69
N GLU A 316 -20.10 -21.29 25.84
CA GLU A 316 -20.22 -21.13 24.37
C GLU A 316 -21.63 -20.68 23.99
N ARG A 317 -22.66 -21.20 24.66
CA ARG A 317 -24.06 -20.82 24.41
C ARG A 317 -24.39 -19.41 24.92
N GLU A 318 -23.80 -19.00 26.04
CA GLU A 318 -23.87 -17.61 26.53
C GLU A 318 -23.07 -16.65 25.63
N GLU A 319 -21.87 -17.00 25.17
CA GLU A 319 -21.08 -16.19 24.21
C GLU A 319 -21.76 -16.06 22.84
N GLU A 320 -22.52 -17.07 22.40
CA GLU A 320 -23.34 -16.98 21.17
C GLU A 320 -24.62 -16.14 21.36
N GLU A 321 -25.19 -16.09 22.58
CA GLU A 321 -26.38 -15.30 22.90
C GLU A 321 -26.04 -13.83 23.26
N ASP A 322 -24.87 -13.54 23.86
CA ASP A 322 -24.50 -12.19 24.36
C ASP A 322 -23.89 -11.25 23.32
N ASP A 323 -23.51 -11.75 22.13
CA ASP A 323 -22.95 -10.91 21.07
C ASP A 323 -24.07 -10.41 20.14
N GLU A 324 -25.12 -9.81 20.72
CA GLU A 324 -26.20 -9.11 19.98
C GLU A 324 -25.61 -8.13 18.94
N GLU A 325 -24.46 -7.54 19.26
CA GLU A 325 -23.72 -6.65 18.38
C GLU A 325 -23.13 -7.38 17.15
N ALA A 326 -22.65 -8.62 17.31
CA ALA A 326 -22.17 -9.44 16.20
C ALA A 326 -23.33 -9.86 15.27
N LEU A 327 -24.48 -10.21 15.85
CA LEU A 327 -25.70 -10.50 15.10
C LEU A 327 -26.23 -9.28 14.35
N ARG A 328 -26.21 -8.10 14.96
CA ARG A 328 -26.58 -6.83 14.30
C ARG A 328 -25.60 -6.50 13.18
N LYS A 329 -24.30 -6.62 13.42
CA LYS A 329 -23.27 -6.38 12.40
C LYS A 329 -23.37 -7.36 11.23
N ALA A 330 -23.72 -8.62 11.48
CA ALA A 330 -23.95 -9.61 10.43
C ALA A 330 -25.18 -9.25 9.57
N ARG A 331 -26.27 -8.78 10.19
CA ARG A 331 -27.46 -8.29 9.48
C ARG A 331 -27.17 -7.03 8.66
N ASP A 332 -26.51 -6.04 9.26
CA ASP A 332 -26.11 -4.80 8.58
C ASP A 332 -25.19 -5.08 7.38
N TRP A 333 -24.33 -6.10 7.50
CA TRP A 333 -23.48 -6.55 6.41
C TRP A 333 -24.24 -7.24 5.28
N ASP A 334 -25.34 -7.92 5.59
CA ASP A 334 -26.20 -8.55 4.58
C ASP A 334 -27.00 -7.50 3.80
N ASP A 335 -27.64 -6.56 4.50
CA ASP A 335 -28.37 -5.42 3.91
C ASP A 335 -27.48 -4.57 2.98
N TRP A 336 -26.22 -4.38 3.38
CA TRP A 336 -25.25 -3.66 2.55
C TRP A 336 -24.92 -4.41 1.26
N LYS A 337 -24.76 -5.74 1.30
CA LYS A 337 -24.47 -6.54 0.09
C LYS A 337 -25.64 -6.54 -0.89
N ASP A 338 -26.87 -6.53 -0.40
CA ASP A 338 -28.08 -6.47 -1.23
C ASP A 338 -28.20 -5.13 -1.98
N THR A 339 -27.77 -4.03 -1.35
CA THR A 339 -27.74 -2.70 -1.96
C THR A 339 -26.49 -2.45 -2.82
N HIS A 340 -25.43 -3.24 -2.67
CA HIS A 340 -24.15 -3.09 -3.37
C HIS A 340 -23.76 -4.38 -4.13
N PRO A 341 -24.48 -4.72 -5.21
CA PRO A 341 -24.19 -5.91 -6.01
C PRO A 341 -22.77 -5.87 -6.58
N ARG A 342 -22.12 -7.03 -6.58
CA ARG A 342 -20.76 -7.20 -7.13
C ARG A 342 -20.71 -6.68 -8.57
N GLY A 343 -19.85 -5.69 -8.81
CA GLY A 343 -19.65 -5.09 -10.14
C GLY A 343 -20.35 -3.74 -10.37
N TYR A 344 -21.01 -3.17 -9.35
CA TYR A 344 -21.67 -1.85 -9.46
C TYR A 344 -20.74 -0.72 -9.95
N GLY A 345 -19.42 -0.83 -9.73
CA GLY A 345 -18.42 0.18 -10.14
C GLY A 345 -17.71 -0.04 -11.48
N ASN A 346 -17.85 -1.19 -12.14
CA ASN A 346 -17.08 -1.51 -13.37
C ASN A 346 -17.98 -1.77 -14.58
N ARG A 347 -18.81 -0.79 -14.94
CA ARG A 347 -19.75 -0.87 -16.07
C ARG A 347 -19.28 -0.14 -17.34
N HIS A 348 -18.14 0.56 -17.30
CA HIS A 348 -17.63 1.35 -18.43
C HIS A 348 -16.39 0.78 -19.11
N ASN A 349 -15.95 -0.43 -18.72
CA ASN A 349 -14.84 -1.12 -19.37
C ASN A 349 -15.27 -2.49 -19.92
N MET A 350 -16.42 -2.52 -20.60
CA MET A 350 -16.79 -3.62 -21.49
C MET A 350 -16.26 -3.27 -22.87
N GLY A 351 -15.07 -3.78 -23.19
CA GLY A 351 -14.40 -3.61 -24.48
C GLY A 351 -15.05 -4.37 -25.62
#